data_AF-A0A1S7QK91-F1
#
_entry.id   AF-A0A1S7QK91-F1
#
_cell.length_a   1.000
_cell.length_b   1.000
_cell.length_c   1.000
_cell.angle_alpha   90.00
_cell.angle_beta   90.00
_cell.angle_gamma   90.00
#
_symmetry.space_group_name_H-M   'P 1'
#
loop_
_entity.id
_entity.type
_entity.pdbx_description
1 polymer ?
#
loop_
_entity_poly.entity_id
_entity_poly.type
_entity_poly.pdbx_seq_one_letter_code
_entity_poly.pdbx_strand_id
1 'polypeptide(L)'
;MNEAGFAEAEVIADLAADRHYRPDLLLSSTAARCRQTTQAWQRAFNEGIDIFYVDEMYNARSETYLSLIAAQAEAPSVMLVGHNPTMEATLEAMIGEDLLHAALPSGFPTSGLAVLDHDDSAANGKNRWRLVDFLAPGK
;
A
#
# COMPACT_ATOMS: atom_id res chain seq x y z
N MET A 1 -9.19 0.56 15.56
CA MET A 1 -9.62 1.63 14.65
C MET A 1 -10.85 2.29 15.24
N ASN A 2 -11.11 3.58 14.98
CA ASN A 2 -12.37 4.24 15.37
C ASN A 2 -13.39 4.12 14.22
N GLU A 3 -14.64 4.54 14.44
CA GLU A 3 -15.72 4.45 13.44
C GLU A 3 -15.36 5.13 12.11
N ALA A 4 -14.78 6.34 12.17
CA ALA A 4 -14.32 7.05 10.98
C ALA A 4 -13.30 6.23 10.18
N GLY A 5 -12.29 5.64 10.84
CA GLY A 5 -11.28 4.82 10.17
C GLY A 5 -11.84 3.54 9.54
N PHE A 6 -12.94 2.97 10.08
CA PHE A 6 -13.65 1.86 9.42
C PHE A 6 -14.31 2.31 8.12
N ALA A 7 -15.05 3.42 8.17
CA ALA A 7 -15.70 3.97 6.98
C ALA A 7 -14.67 4.37 5.91
N GLU A 8 -13.56 4.98 6.30
CA GLU A 8 -12.48 5.34 5.39
C GLU A 8 -11.86 4.11 4.71
N ALA A 9 -11.59 3.04 5.46
CA ALA A 9 -11.04 1.81 4.92
C ALA A 9 -12.00 1.11 3.94
N GLU A 10 -13.30 1.12 4.23
CA GLU A 10 -14.33 0.57 3.35
C GLU A 10 -14.44 1.39 2.05
N VAL A 11 -14.53 2.71 2.16
CA VAL A 11 -14.60 3.61 0.98
C VAL A 11 -13.40 3.40 0.06
N ILE A 12 -12.19 3.32 0.62
CA ILE A 12 -10.98 3.14 -0.20
C ILE A 12 -10.91 1.74 -0.81
N ALA A 13 -11.33 0.70 -0.08
CA ALA A 13 -11.37 -0.66 -0.61
C ALA A 13 -12.37 -0.81 -1.76
N ASP A 14 -13.58 -0.25 -1.62
CA ASP A 14 -14.60 -0.27 -2.67
C ASP A 14 -14.14 0.51 -3.90
N LEU A 15 -13.57 1.70 -3.67
CA LEU A 15 -13.05 2.53 -4.74
C LEU A 15 -11.86 1.88 -5.49
N ALA A 16 -11.04 1.09 -4.78
CA ALA A 16 -10.00 0.27 -5.38
C ALA A 16 -10.59 -0.89 -6.21
N ALA A 17 -11.67 -1.51 -5.74
CA ALA A 17 -12.37 -2.56 -6.48
C ALA A 17 -13.00 -2.04 -7.78
N ASP A 18 -13.61 -0.85 -7.74
CA ASP A 18 -14.16 -0.16 -8.92
C ASP A 18 -13.08 0.16 -9.96
N ARG A 19 -11.86 0.48 -9.51
CA ARG A 19 -10.69 0.70 -10.39
C ARG A 19 -9.96 -0.60 -10.78
N HIS A 20 -10.45 -1.76 -10.38
CA HIS A 20 -9.82 -3.06 -10.60
C HIS A 20 -8.41 -3.21 -9.99
N TYR A 21 -8.12 -2.51 -8.89
CA TYR A 21 -6.87 -2.63 -8.13
C TYR A 21 -6.89 -3.80 -7.13
N ARG A 22 -7.29 -4.98 -7.60
CA ARG A 22 -7.21 -6.21 -6.79
C ARG A 22 -5.75 -6.67 -6.71
N PRO A 23 -5.13 -6.72 -5.52
CA PRO A 23 -3.81 -7.35 -5.38
C PRO A 23 -3.94 -8.87 -5.42
N ASP A 24 -2.92 -9.55 -5.93
CA ASP A 24 -2.81 -11.00 -5.85
C ASP A 24 -2.38 -11.44 -4.45
N LEU A 25 -1.51 -10.65 -3.82
CA LEU A 25 -0.97 -10.89 -2.49
C LEU A 25 -1.08 -9.64 -1.61
N LEU A 26 -1.57 -9.79 -0.38
CA LEU A 26 -1.64 -8.72 0.60
C LEU A 26 -0.85 -9.10 1.86
N LEU A 27 0.22 -8.35 2.12
CA LEU A 27 1.04 -8.47 3.33
C LEU A 27 0.61 -7.41 4.35
N SER A 28 0.18 -7.84 5.53
CA SER A 28 -0.39 -6.95 6.55
C SER A 28 0.31 -7.08 7.89
N SER A 29 0.53 -5.96 8.58
CA SER A 29 0.98 -5.99 9.97
C SER A 29 -0.03 -6.72 10.87
N THR A 30 0.46 -7.43 11.88
CA THR A 30 -0.38 -8.14 12.85
C THR A 30 -1.18 -7.23 13.79
N ALA A 31 -0.90 -5.92 13.81
CA ALA A 31 -1.62 -4.96 14.62
C ALA A 31 -3.13 -4.93 14.30
N ALA A 32 -3.96 -4.84 15.33
CA ALA A 32 -5.42 -4.90 15.20
C ALA A 32 -5.98 -3.90 14.16
N ARG A 33 -5.44 -2.68 14.10
CA ARG A 33 -5.85 -1.67 13.11
C ARG A 33 -5.57 -2.10 11.66
N CYS A 34 -4.42 -2.72 11.40
CA CYS A 34 -4.08 -3.22 10.06
C CYS A 34 -4.93 -4.43 9.69
N ARG A 35 -5.17 -5.35 10.64
CA ARG A 35 -6.11 -6.46 10.43
C ARG A 35 -7.50 -5.97 10.06
N GLN A 36 -7.98 -4.92 10.73
CA GLN A 36 -9.29 -4.32 10.45
C GLN A 36 -9.33 -3.65 9.07
N THR A 37 -8.28 -2.92 8.67
CA THR A 37 -8.15 -2.39 7.30
C THR A 37 -8.15 -3.52 6.28
N THR A 38 -7.35 -4.58 6.48
CA THR A 38 -7.30 -5.75 5.59
C THR A 38 -8.67 -6.44 5.45
N GLN A 39 -9.47 -6.50 6.52
CA GLN A 39 -10.82 -7.07 6.45
C GLN A 39 -11.76 -6.27 5.54
N ALA A 40 -11.62 -4.94 5.46
CA ALA A 40 -12.39 -4.14 4.50
C ALA A 40 -12.05 -4.53 3.05
N TRP A 41 -10.75 -4.71 2.77
CA TRP A 41 -10.27 -5.18 1.47
C TRP A 41 -10.76 -6.59 1.14
N GLN A 42 -10.75 -7.52 2.11
CA GLN A 42 -11.32 -8.85 1.90
C GLN A 42 -12.78 -8.79 1.45
N ARG A 43 -13.59 -7.92 2.07
CA ARG A 43 -15.01 -7.78 1.71
C ARG A 43 -15.19 -7.19 0.32
N ALA A 44 -14.47 -6.11 0.00
CA ALA A 44 -14.57 -5.44 -1.30
C ALA A 44 -14.22 -6.37 -2.47
N PHE A 45 -13.33 -7.35 -2.24
CA PHE A 45 -12.86 -8.30 -3.25
C PHE A 45 -13.40 -9.74 -3.06
N ASN A 46 -14.52 -9.91 -2.36
CA ASN A 46 -15.20 -11.21 -2.16
C ASN A 46 -14.27 -12.34 -1.65
N GLU A 47 -13.40 -12.01 -0.69
CA GLU A 47 -12.42 -12.92 -0.08
C GLU A 47 -11.39 -13.52 -1.05
N GLY A 48 -11.27 -12.99 -2.27
CA GLY A 48 -10.38 -13.50 -3.30
C GLY A 48 -8.95 -12.96 -3.25
N ILE A 49 -8.39 -12.64 -2.08
CA ILE A 49 -7.02 -12.11 -1.95
C ILE A 49 -6.23 -13.02 -1.01
N ASP A 50 -5.02 -13.45 -1.42
CA ASP A 50 -4.12 -14.19 -0.55
C ASP A 50 -3.49 -13.23 0.49
N ILE A 51 -3.75 -13.50 1.78
CA ILE A 51 -3.36 -12.59 2.87
C ILE A 51 -2.38 -13.26 3.81
N PHE A 52 -1.26 -12.58 4.05
CA PHE A 52 -0.26 -12.98 5.03
C PHE A 52 -0.06 -11.88 6.06
N TYR A 53 -0.06 -12.29 7.33
CA TYR A 53 0.18 -11.40 8.44
C TYR A 53 1.63 -11.51 8.89
N VAL A 54 2.34 -10.39 8.91
CA VAL A 54 3.80 -10.32 9.12
C VAL A 54 4.08 -9.48 10.37
N ASP A 55 4.69 -10.09 11.39
CA ASP A 55 4.97 -9.43 12.67
C ASP A 55 6.05 -8.35 12.51
N GLU A 56 7.05 -8.62 11.67
CA GLU A 56 8.17 -7.73 11.36
C GLU A 56 7.72 -6.40 10.74
N MET A 57 6.50 -6.32 10.21
CA MET A 57 5.95 -5.07 9.68
C MET A 57 5.57 -4.07 10.79
N TYR A 58 5.46 -4.51 12.04
CA TYR A 58 5.21 -3.65 13.19
C TYR A 58 6.51 -3.01 13.69
N ASN A 59 6.57 -1.68 13.72
CA ASN A 59 7.79 -0.90 14.03
C ASN A 59 8.97 -1.19 13.08
N ALA A 60 8.69 -1.58 11.84
CA ALA A 60 9.70 -1.83 10.81
C ALA A 60 10.29 -0.54 10.25
N ARG A 61 11.41 -0.66 9.53
CA ARG A 61 11.95 0.41 8.67
C ARG A 61 11.56 0.18 7.21
N SER A 62 11.73 1.19 6.37
CA SER A 62 11.29 1.15 4.97
C SER A 62 12.01 0.05 4.18
N GLU A 63 13.26 -0.27 4.53
CA GLU A 63 14.04 -1.36 3.93
C GLU A 63 13.39 -2.73 4.14
N THR A 64 12.68 -2.93 5.26
CA THR A 64 11.92 -4.16 5.52
C THR A 64 10.77 -4.29 4.53
N TYR A 65 10.02 -3.22 4.29
CA TYR A 65 8.89 -3.24 3.35
C TYR A 65 9.36 -3.43 1.90
N LEU A 66 10.46 -2.77 1.51
CA LEU A 66 11.08 -2.97 0.20
C LEU A 66 11.57 -4.41 0.01
N SER A 67 12.17 -4.99 1.05
CA SER A 67 12.60 -6.40 1.02
C SER A 67 11.42 -7.36 0.93
N LEU A 68 10.32 -7.07 1.63
CA LEU A 68 9.09 -7.85 1.53
C LEU A 68 8.53 -7.84 0.11
N ILE A 69 8.47 -6.67 -0.54
CA ILE A 69 8.06 -6.54 -1.96
C ILE A 69 9.00 -7.35 -2.86
N ALA A 70 10.32 -7.15 -2.73
CA ALA A 70 11.32 -7.82 -3.57
C ALA A 70 11.32 -9.35 -3.41
N ALA A 71 10.92 -9.86 -2.25
CA ALA A 71 10.80 -11.31 -2.00
C ALA A 71 9.60 -11.94 -2.75
N GLN A 72 8.65 -11.16 -3.26
CA GLN A 72 7.47 -11.65 -3.99
C GLN A 72 7.68 -11.59 -5.51
N ALA A 73 8.87 -11.95 -6.01
CA ALA A 73 9.24 -11.79 -7.41
C ALA A 73 8.30 -12.50 -8.42
N GLU A 74 7.58 -13.54 -7.97
CA GLU A 74 6.65 -14.32 -8.79
C GLU A 74 5.19 -13.82 -8.69
N ALA A 75 4.89 -12.91 -7.76
CA ALA A 75 3.54 -12.36 -7.60
C ALA A 75 3.35 -11.17 -8.56
N PRO A 76 2.31 -11.17 -9.43
CA PRO A 76 2.11 -10.06 -10.38
C PRO A 76 1.79 -8.73 -9.69
N SER A 77 1.13 -8.77 -8.53
CA SER A 77 0.83 -7.58 -7.73
C SER A 77 0.88 -7.89 -6.23
N VAL A 78 1.48 -6.99 -5.46
CA VAL A 78 1.58 -7.08 -4.01
C VAL A 78 1.11 -5.79 -3.34
N MET A 79 0.29 -5.93 -2.31
CA MET A 79 -0.16 -4.83 -1.46
C MET A 79 0.46 -4.95 -0.08
N LEU A 80 0.91 -3.82 0.48
CA LEU A 80 1.32 -3.71 1.88
C LEU A 80 0.27 -2.95 2.70
N VAL A 81 -0.13 -3.50 3.85
CA VAL A 81 -0.96 -2.82 4.86
C VAL A 81 -0.13 -2.64 6.13
N GLY A 82 0.35 -1.41 6.34
CA GLY A 82 1.35 -1.10 7.35
C GLY A 82 1.09 0.21 8.10
N HIS A 83 2.17 0.85 8.55
CA HIS A 83 2.11 2.03 9.42
C HIS A 83 3.01 3.15 8.91
N ASN A 84 2.62 4.39 9.18
CA ASN A 84 3.56 5.51 9.15
C ASN A 84 4.46 5.49 10.40
N PRO A 85 5.70 6.01 10.29
CA PRO A 85 6.29 6.69 9.13
C PRO A 85 6.81 5.75 8.03
N THR A 86 6.82 4.43 8.29
CA THR A 86 7.44 3.45 7.40
C THR A 86 6.81 3.40 6.02
N MET A 87 5.48 3.48 5.91
CA MET A 87 4.77 3.45 4.63
C MET A 87 5.13 4.64 3.74
N GLU A 88 5.13 5.85 4.31
CA GLU A 88 5.56 7.07 3.61
C GLU A 88 7.02 6.99 3.15
N ALA A 89 7.93 6.55 4.03
CA ALA A 89 9.34 6.37 3.69
C ALA A 89 9.58 5.27 2.63
N THR A 90 8.75 4.22 2.59
CA THR A 90 8.78 3.22 1.51
C THR A 90 8.37 3.83 0.18
N LEU A 91 7.31 4.65 0.15
CA LEU A 91 6.89 5.34 -1.06
C LEU A 91 7.97 6.32 -1.54
N GLU A 92 8.54 7.10 -0.62
CA GLU A 92 9.67 8.00 -0.89
C GLU A 92 10.85 7.27 -1.55
N ALA A 93 11.23 6.12 -1.01
CA ALA A 93 12.33 5.32 -1.54
C ALA A 93 12.06 4.77 -2.96
N MET A 94 10.78 4.59 -3.34
CA MET A 94 10.39 4.07 -4.64
C MET A 94 10.32 5.15 -5.73
N ILE A 95 9.83 6.35 -5.39
CA ILE A 95 9.51 7.41 -6.38
C ILE A 95 10.34 8.68 -6.20
N GLY A 96 11.08 8.82 -5.10
CA GLY A 96 11.86 10.00 -4.74
C GLY A 96 11.06 11.06 -3.97
N GLU A 97 11.77 11.85 -3.17
CA GLU A 97 11.22 12.91 -2.29
C GLU A 97 10.44 13.99 -3.06
N ASP A 98 10.95 14.44 -4.21
CA ASP A 98 10.32 15.51 -5.01
C ASP A 98 8.92 15.09 -5.49
N LEU A 99 8.79 13.86 -6.00
CA LEU A 99 7.51 13.35 -6.51
C LEU A 99 6.55 13.05 -5.36
N LEU A 100 7.06 12.52 -4.24
CA LEU A 100 6.27 12.32 -3.03
C LEU A 100 5.64 13.64 -2.55
N HIS A 101 6.45 14.70 -2.39
CA HIS A 101 5.96 15.99 -1.92
C HIS A 101 4.96 16.63 -2.90
N ALA A 102 5.18 16.47 -4.21
CA ALA A 102 4.25 16.96 -5.21
C ALA A 102 2.90 16.22 -5.17
N ALA A 103 2.91 14.90 -4.98
CA ALA A 103 1.69 14.08 -4.90
C ALA A 103 0.97 14.22 -3.55
N LEU A 104 1.72 14.29 -2.45
CA LEU A 104 1.26 14.21 -1.07
C LEU A 104 1.80 15.38 -0.24
N PRO A 105 1.36 16.63 -0.49
CA PRO A 105 1.90 17.82 0.18
C PRO A 105 1.63 17.85 1.69
N SER A 106 0.76 16.98 2.21
CA SER A 106 0.45 16.85 3.65
C SER A 106 0.87 15.50 4.23
N GLY A 107 1.75 14.76 3.53
CA GLY A 107 2.19 13.42 3.91
C GLY A 107 1.19 12.32 3.50
N PHE A 108 1.50 11.07 3.87
CA PHE A 108 0.70 9.89 3.55
C PHE A 108 -0.46 9.74 4.56
N PRO A 109 -1.74 9.93 4.17
CA PRO A 109 -2.87 9.90 5.09
C PRO A 109 -3.24 8.48 5.55
N THR A 110 -4.05 8.40 6.62
CA THR A 110 -4.71 7.15 7.01
C THR A 110 -5.57 6.62 5.87
N SER A 111 -5.55 5.30 5.67
CA SER A 111 -6.23 4.63 4.56
C SER A 111 -5.86 5.14 3.17
N GLY A 112 -4.75 5.88 3.01
CA GLY A 112 -4.21 6.21 1.70
C GLY A 112 -3.76 4.96 0.94
N LEU A 113 -3.97 4.94 -0.37
CA LEU A 113 -3.50 3.89 -1.27
C LEU A 113 -2.67 4.52 -2.37
N ALA A 114 -1.36 4.23 -2.39
CA ALA A 114 -0.51 4.51 -3.54
C ALA A 114 -0.49 3.29 -4.46
N VAL A 115 -0.77 3.49 -5.74
CA VAL A 115 -0.68 2.44 -6.77
C VAL A 115 0.54 2.74 -7.62
N LEU A 116 1.43 1.75 -7.75
CA LEU A 116 2.69 1.89 -8.48
C LEU A 116 2.84 0.78 -9.51
N ASP A 117 3.33 1.15 -10.69
CA ASP A 117 3.78 0.21 -11.72
C ASP A 117 5.31 0.11 -11.72
N HIS A 118 5.81 -1.10 -12.00
CA HIS A 118 7.22 -1.31 -12.30
C HIS A 118 7.48 -1.13 -13.80
N ASP A 119 8.34 -0.19 -14.16
CA ASP A 119 8.79 0.06 -15.52
C ASP A 119 10.08 -0.72 -15.81
N ASP A 120 9.93 -1.84 -16.51
CA ASP A 120 11.05 -2.68 -16.95
C ASP A 120 11.87 -2.07 -18.11
N SER A 121 11.35 -1.03 -18.75
CA SER A 121 12.03 -0.35 -19.85
C SER A 121 12.94 0.79 -19.40
N ALA A 122 12.89 1.18 -18.13
CA ALA A 122 13.72 2.23 -17.56
C ALA A 122 15.21 1.84 -17.59
N ALA A 123 15.95 2.40 -18.54
CA ALA A 123 17.38 2.16 -18.69
C ALA A 123 18.17 2.73 -17.51
N ASN A 124 18.83 1.84 -16.75
CA ASN A 124 19.83 2.15 -15.71
C ASN A 124 19.40 3.17 -14.63
N GLY A 125 18.76 2.65 -13.58
CA GLY A 125 19.35 2.76 -12.24
C GLY A 125 18.70 3.69 -11.23
N LYS A 126 17.71 4.53 -11.58
CA LYS A 126 16.94 5.31 -10.60
C LYS A 126 15.47 5.41 -10.99
N ASN A 127 14.59 4.98 -10.08
CA ASN A 127 13.12 4.96 -10.16
C ASN A 127 12.53 4.06 -11.27
N ARG A 128 12.62 2.75 -11.07
CA ARG A 128 11.83 1.76 -11.83
C ARG A 128 10.36 1.75 -11.40
N TRP A 129 9.99 2.44 -10.33
CA TRP A 129 8.61 2.51 -9.86
C TRP A 129 8.01 3.85 -10.23
N ARG A 130 6.82 3.81 -10.83
CA ARG A 130 6.04 4.99 -11.20
C ARG A 130 4.74 4.99 -10.41
N LEU A 131 4.48 6.07 -9.67
CA LEU A 131 3.17 6.32 -9.10
C LEU A 131 2.15 6.53 -10.23
N VAL A 132 1.12 5.67 -10.30
CA VAL A 132 0.10 5.71 -11.36
C VAL A 132 -1.25 6.20 -10.88
N ASP A 133 -1.58 6.00 -9.60
CA ASP A 133 -2.76 6.59 -8.96
C ASP A 133 -2.53 6.73 -7.45
N PHE A 134 -3.32 7.59 -6.82
CA PHE A 134 -3.35 7.75 -5.37
C PHE A 134 -4.76 7.97 -4.87
N LEU A 135 -5.26 7.05 -4.02
CA LEU A 135 -6.57 7.17 -3.39
C LEU A 135 -6.40 7.64 -1.95
N ALA A 136 -7.21 8.59 -1.51
CA ALA A 136 -7.24 9.03 -0.11
C ALA A 136 -8.66 9.34 0.34
N PRO A 137 -8.98 9.12 1.63
CA PRO A 137 -10.27 9.52 2.15
C PRO A 137 -10.52 11.02 1.98
N GLY A 138 -11.73 11.38 1.55
CA GLY A 138 -12.14 12.77 1.39
C GLY A 138 -11.57 13.50 0.16
N LYS A 139 -10.95 12.77 -0.79
CA LYS A 139 -10.53 13.29 -2.09
C LYS A 139 -11.29 12.62 -3.24
#